data_AF-A0A645I975-F1
#
_entry.id   AF-A0A645I975-F1
#
_cell.length_a   1.000
_cell.length_b   1.000
_cell.length_c   1.000
_cell.angle_alpha   90.00
_cell.angle_beta   90.00
_cell.angle_gamma   90.00
#
_symmetry.space_group_name_H-M   'P 1'
#
loop_
_entity.id
_entity.type
_entity.pdbx_description
1 polymer ?
#
loop_
_entity_poly.entity_id
_entity_poly.type
_entity_poly.pdbx_seq_one_letter_code
_entity_poly.pdbx_strand_id
1 'polypeptide(L)' 'MVFLLWGAPAQQKARLIHSDRHLILKTTHPSPLSAHRGFLGCGHFKQANEFLAQNGLEPIDWTIR' A
#
# COMPACT_ATOMS: atom_id res chain seq x y z
N MET A 1 -1.44 -5.21 -10.28
CA MET A 1 -0.31 -4.75 -9.44
C MET A 1 -0.85 -3.94 -8.27
N VAL A 2 -0.14 -3.98 -7.13
CA VAL A 2 -0.47 -3.18 -5.93
C VAL A 2 0.61 -2.15 -5.69
N PHE A 3 0.24 -0.89 -5.48
CA PHE A 3 1.16 0.21 -5.19
C PHE A 3 0.94 0.75 -3.78
N LEU A 4 1.98 0.68 -2.95
CA LEU A 4 1.99 1.24 -1.58
C LEU A 4 2.64 2.62 -1.61
N LEU A 5 1.83 3.68 -1.59
CA LEU A 5 2.30 5.06 -1.69
C LEU A 5 2.23 5.74 -0.31
N TRP A 6 3.32 5.62 0.45
CA TRP A 6 3.43 6.16 1.82
C TRP A 6 4.13 7.52 1.84
N GLY A 7 3.41 8.54 2.33
CA GLY A 7 3.88 9.92 2.37
C GLY A 7 3.62 10.70 1.08
N ALA A 8 3.57 12.03 1.21
CA ALA A 8 3.19 12.93 0.12
C ALA A 8 4.02 12.76 -1.17
N PRO A 9 5.36 12.62 -1.13
CA PRO A 9 6.14 12.43 -2.35
C PRO A 9 5.77 11.16 -3.11
N ALA A 10 5.48 10.05 -2.41
CA ALA A 10 5.04 8.82 -3.05
C ALA A 10 3.64 8.96 -3.63
N GLN A 11 2.72 9.59 -2.89
CA GLN A 11 1.33 9.79 -3.33
C GLN A 11 1.24 10.67 -4.58
N GLN A 12 2.15 11.63 -4.76
CA GLN A 12 2.22 12.44 -5.99
C GLN A 12 2.45 11.58 -7.25
N LYS A 13 3.13 10.43 -7.13
CA LYS A 13 3.36 9.50 -8.25
C LYS A 13 2.10 8.74 -8.66
N ALA A 14 1.01 8.81 -7.89
CA ALA A 14 -0.25 8.17 -8.25
C ALA A 14 -0.79 8.64 -9.62
N ARG A 15 -0.46 9.86 -10.04
CA ARG A 15 -0.83 10.40 -11.38
C ARG A 15 -0.23 9.60 -12.54
N LEU A 16 0.82 8.81 -12.30
CA LEU A 16 1.49 7.99 -13.30
C LEU A 16 0.91 6.56 -13.37
N ILE A 17 -0.08 6.24 -12.52
CA ILE A 17 -0.61 4.89 -12.35
C ILE A 17 -2.08 4.88 -12.79
N HIS A 18 -2.42 4.01 -13.73
CA HIS A 18 -3.80 3.78 -14.13
C HIS A 18 -4.55 3.00 -13.04
N SER A 19 -5.51 3.63 -12.38
CA SER A 19 -6.21 3.10 -11.20
C SER A 19 -7.30 2.07 -11.53
N ASP A 20 -7.66 1.92 -12.80
CA ASP A 20 -8.63 0.95 -13.30
C ASP A 20 -8.10 -0.49 -13.26
N ARG A 21 -6.78 -0.68 -13.35
CA ARG A 21 -6.13 -2.00 -13.41
C ARG A 21 -5.28 -2.32 -12.19
N HIS A 22 -5.10 -1.37 -11.27
CA HIS A 22 -4.15 -1.46 -10.18
C HIS A 22 -4.74 -0.95 -8.88
N LEU A 23 -4.41 -1.63 -7.78
CA LEU A 23 -4.73 -1.14 -6.45
C LEU A 23 -3.67 -0.12 -6.01
N ILE A 24 -4.11 1.06 -5.58
CA ILE A 24 -3.24 2.11 -5.04
C ILE A 24 -3.65 2.35 -3.58
N LEU A 25 -2.77 2.00 -2.65
CA LEU A 25 -2.99 2.22 -1.22
C LEU A 25 -2.13 3.39 -0.73
N LYS A 26 -2.78 4.39 -0.12
CA LYS A 26 -2.14 5.64 0.30
C LYS A 26 -2.29 5.84 1.81
N THR A 27 -1.20 6.16 2.50
CA THR A 27 -1.23 6.60 3.90
C THR A 27 -0.04 7.53 4.20
N THR A 28 0.06 8.03 5.43
CA THR A 28 1.20 8.82 5.90
C THR A 28 2.50 7.98 5.87
N HIS A 29 3.64 8.67 5.91
CA HIS A 29 4.93 7.99 5.87
C HIS A 29 5.19 7.23 7.19
N PRO A 30 5.86 6.05 7.16
CA PRO A 30 6.20 5.26 8.35
C PRO A 30 7.19 5.94 9.32
N SER A 31 7.76 7.08 8.96
CA SER A 31 8.67 7.83 9.85
C SER A 31 7.97 8.16 11.18
N PRO A 32 8.70 8.11 12.32
CA PRO A 32 8.15 8.42 13.63
C PRO A 32 7.34 9.72 13.70
N LEU A 33 7.74 10.74 12.92
CA LEU A 33 7.07 12.04 12.87
C LEU A 33 5.61 11.98 12.39
N SER A 34 5.26 10.98 11.57
CA SER A 34 3.96 10.89 10.91
C SER A 34 3.28 9.52 11.02
N ALA A 35 3.93 8.52 11.63
CA ALA A 35 3.43 7.15 11.66
C ALA A 35 2.07 7.04 12.38
N HIS A 36 1.94 7.72 13.53
CA HIS A 36 0.70 7.77 14.32
C HIS A 36 -0.45 8.50 13.63
N ARG A 37 -0.17 9.28 12.57
CA ARG A 37 -1.17 10.04 11.83
C ARG A 37 -1.91 9.23 10.77
N GLY A 38 -1.60 7.93 10.62
CA GLY A 38 -2.34 7.06 9.70
C GLY A 38 -1.59 5.83 9.21
N PHE A 39 -0.26 5.74 9.35
CA PHE A 39 0.50 4.55 8.93
C PHE A 39 0.25 3.36 9.86
N LEU A 40 0.34 3.59 11.18
CA LEU A 40 0.07 2.54 12.16
C LEU A 40 -1.41 2.12 12.09
N GLY A 41 -1.65 0.81 11.93
CA GLY A 41 -3.00 0.28 11.79
C GLY A 41 -3.63 0.45 10.40
N CYS A 42 -2.91 0.96 9.39
CA CYS A 42 -3.48 1.15 8.04
C CYS A 42 -3.94 -0.14 7.35
N GLY A 43 -3.44 -1.30 7.79
CA GLY A 43 -3.83 -2.61 7.24
C GLY A 43 -3.42 -2.84 5.78
N HIS A 44 -2.48 -2.05 5.24
CA HIS A 44 -2.13 -2.11 3.81
C HIS A 44 -1.60 -3.47 3.36
N PHE A 45 -0.83 -4.19 4.20
CA PHE A 45 -0.32 -5.52 3.86
C PHE A 45 -1.46 -6.53 3.65
N LYS A 46 -2.48 -6.49 4.53
CA LYS A 46 -3.68 -7.31 4.41
C LYS A 46 -4.46 -6.95 3.14
N GLN A 47 -4.72 -5.67 2.92
CA GLN A 47 -5.44 -5.20 1.72
C GLN A 47 -4.71 -5.56 0.42
N ALA A 48 -3.37 -5.50 0.41
CA ALA A 48 -2.57 -5.93 -0.72
C ALA A 48 -2.77 -7.42 -1.02
N ASN A 49 -2.69 -8.27 0.00
CA ASN A 49 -2.90 -9.71 -0.15
C ASN A 49 -4.34 -10.07 -0.54
N GLU A 50 -5.34 -9.38 0.01
CA GLU A 50 -6.74 -9.55 -0.38
C GLU A 50 -6.95 -9.24 -1.88
N PHE A 51 -6.36 -8.15 -2.36
CA PHE A 51 -6.42 -7.80 -3.78
C PHE A 51 -5.70 -8.84 -4.66
N LEU A 52 -4.52 -9.30 -4.25
CA LEU A 52 -3.80 -10.35 -4.99
C LEU A 52 -4.65 -11.62 -5.08
N ALA A 53 -5.20 -12.08 -3.95
CA ALA A 53 -6.05 -13.27 -3.90
C ALA A 53 -7.31 -13.13 -4.77
N GLN A 54 -8.00 -11.98 -4.73
CA GLN A 54 -9.17 -11.71 -5.57
C GLN A 54 -8.86 -11.72 -7.07
N ASN A 55 -7.61 -11.44 -7.45
CA ASN A 55 -7.14 -11.47 -8.83
C ASN A 55 -6.44 -12.80 -9.20
N GLY A 56 -6.54 -13.84 -8.36
CA GLY A 56 -5.92 -15.15 -8.60
C GLY A 56 -4.39 -15.14 -8.53
N LEU A 57 -3.80 -14.14 -7.88
CA LEU A 57 -2.36 -14.02 -7.67
C LEU A 57 -1.98 -14.51 -6.26
N GLU A 58 -0.77 -15.04 -6.13
CA GLU A 58 -0.25 -15.50 -4.84
C GLU A 58 -0.05 -14.33 -3.87
N PRO A 59 -0.58 -14.41 -2.63
CA PRO A 59 -0.31 -13.43 -1.59
C PRO A 59 1.17 -13.34 -1.23
N ILE A 60 1.61 -12.17 -0.76
CA ILE A 60 2.99 -11.98 -0.32
C ILE A 60 3.13 -12.43 1.14
N ASP A 61 4.15 -13.23 1.45
CA ASP A 61 4.58 -13.47 2.83
C ASP A 61 5.41 -12.27 3.31
N TRP A 62 4.87 -11.53 4.27
CA TRP A 62 5.47 -10.32 4.84
C TRP A 62 6.34 -10.61 6.07
N THR A 63 6.49 -11.89 6.44
CA THR A 63 7.27 -12.29 7.62
C THR A 63 8.75 -12.05 7.36
N ILE A 64 9.39 -11.24 8.20
CA ILE A 64 10.84 -11.06 8.19
C ILE A 64 11.43 -12.09 9.16
N ARG A 65 12.42 -12.86 8.70
CA ARG A 65 13.19 -13.82 9.51
C ARG A 65 14.54 -13.25 9.88
#